data_AF-A0A259DC56-F1
#
_entry.id   AF-A0A259DC56-F1
#
_cell.length_a   1.000
_cell.length_b   1.000
_cell.length_c   1.000
_cell.angle_alpha   90.00
_cell.angle_beta   90.00
_cell.angle_gamma   90.00
#
_symmetry.space_group_name_H-M   'P 1'
#
loop_
_entity.id
_entity.type
_entity.pdbx_description
1 polymer ?
#
loop_
_entity_poly.entity_id
_entity_poly.type
_entity_poly.pdbx_seq_one_letter_code
_entity_poly.pdbx_strand_id
1 'polypeptide(L)'
;MLIRLGAIMSLVLLLPACSTGQLVARGAAPLIDNGVTAMNRETDLGLAQASMPANLKMLEALLIADPDNMAYQLQAAMGFYGYTLAFVESANPERAAGLYRRARAHAL
;
A
#
# COMPACT_ATOMS: atom_id res chain seq x y z
N MET A 1 1.25 -45.33 -13.87
CA MET A 1 2.36 -44.41 -13.53
C MET A 1 2.39 -43.19 -14.45
N LEU A 2 2.39 -43.38 -15.77
CA LEU A 2 2.36 -42.29 -16.78
C LEU A 2 1.18 -41.30 -16.64
N ILE A 3 -0.03 -41.80 -16.35
CA ILE A 3 -1.23 -40.94 -16.17
C ILE A 3 -1.10 -40.03 -14.92
N ARG A 4 -0.47 -40.52 -13.85
CA ARG A 4 -0.20 -39.72 -12.64
C ARG A 4 0.89 -38.68 -12.88
N LEU A 5 1.93 -39.02 -13.66
CA LEU A 5 2.97 -38.08 -14.06
C LEU A 5 2.40 -36.95 -14.94
N GLY A 6 1.51 -37.30 -15.89
CA GLY A 6 0.82 -36.32 -16.73
C GLY A 6 -0.07 -35.37 -15.92
N ALA A 7 -0.83 -35.89 -14.95
CA ALA A 7 -1.66 -35.06 -14.07
C ALA A 7 -0.84 -34.09 -13.19
N ILE A 8 0.30 -34.55 -12.66
CA ILE A 8 1.21 -33.69 -11.88
C ILE A 8 1.83 -32.61 -12.78
N MET A 9 2.23 -32.95 -14.00
CA MET A 9 2.80 -31.99 -14.96
C MET A 9 1.77 -30.92 -15.37
N SER A 10 0.51 -31.32 -15.62
CA SER A 10 -0.60 -30.40 -15.91
C SER A 10 -0.95 -29.50 -14.71
N LEU A 11 -0.81 -29.98 -13.47
CA LEU A 11 -1.05 -29.19 -12.27
C LEU A 11 0.06 -28.14 -12.04
N VAL A 12 1.32 -28.48 -12.32
CA VAL A 12 2.46 -27.55 -12.24
C VAL A 12 2.35 -26.42 -13.27
N LEU A 13 1.77 -26.69 -14.44
CA LEU A 13 1.50 -25.71 -15.49
C LEU A 13 0.43 -24.66 -15.10
N LEU A 14 -0.34 -24.88 -14.02
CA LEU A 14 -1.32 -23.93 -13.48
C LEU A 14 -0.74 -23.00 -12.40
N LEU A 15 0.49 -23.25 -11.93
CA LEU A 15 1.19 -22.39 -10.97
C LEU A 15 1.65 -21.00 -11.47
N PRO A 16 1.86 -20.70 -12.77
CA PRO A 16 2.23 -19.36 -13.20
C PRO A 16 1.07 -18.35 -13.19
N ALA A 17 -0.09 -18.71 -12.63
CA ALA A 17 -1.22 -17.80 -12.45
C ALA A 17 -1.04 -16.79 -11.29
N CYS A 18 0.02 -16.91 -10.48
CA CYS A 18 0.36 -15.86 -9.52
C CYS A 18 0.88 -14.62 -10.26
N SER A 19 0.17 -13.50 -10.16
CA SER A 19 0.58 -12.22 -10.75
C SER A 19 2.00 -11.84 -10.29
N THR A 20 2.92 -11.62 -11.24
CA THR A 20 4.28 -11.13 -10.93
C THR A 20 4.24 -9.78 -10.22
N GLY A 21 3.23 -8.95 -10.51
CA GLY A 21 2.97 -7.69 -9.80
C GLY A 21 2.64 -7.92 -8.32
N GLN A 22 1.79 -8.89 -8.00
CA GLN A 22 1.48 -9.24 -6.60
C GLN A 22 2.70 -9.77 -5.87
N LEU A 23 3.54 -10.57 -6.53
CA LEU A 23 4.78 -11.08 -5.94
C LEU A 23 5.72 -9.92 -5.55
N VAL A 24 5.93 -8.98 -6.46
CA VAL A 24 6.77 -7.79 -6.20
C VAL A 24 6.15 -6.93 -5.11
N ALA A 25 4.83 -6.68 -5.18
CA ALA A 25 4.12 -5.87 -4.20
C ALA A 25 4.24 -6.47 -2.80
N ARG A 26 4.03 -7.77 -2.63
CA ARG A 26 4.17 -8.46 -1.34
C ARG A 26 5.62 -8.54 -0.87
N GLY A 27 6.57 -8.69 -1.78
CA GLY A 27 7.99 -8.64 -1.47
C GLY A 27 8.46 -7.30 -0.89
N ALA A 28 7.76 -6.21 -1.22
CA ALA A 28 8.05 -4.88 -0.68
C ALA A 28 7.54 -4.66 0.76
N ALA A 29 6.68 -5.54 1.30
CA ALA A 29 5.96 -5.29 2.56
C ALA A 29 6.89 -4.96 3.75
N PRO A 30 8.00 -5.68 3.98
CA PRO A 30 8.91 -5.34 5.08
C PRO A 30 9.53 -3.93 4.94
N LEU A 31 9.77 -3.47 3.70
CA LEU A 31 10.31 -2.13 3.47
C LEU A 31 9.26 -1.06 3.76
N ILE A 32 8.00 -1.32 3.42
CA ILE A 32 6.89 -0.41 3.73
C ILE A 32 6.68 -0.32 5.25
N ASP A 33 6.69 -1.45 5.97
CA ASP A 33 6.56 -1.46 7.43
C ASP A 33 7.69 -0.68 8.13
N ASN A 34 8.92 -0.85 7.63
CA ASN A 34 10.07 -0.07 8.09
C ASN A 34 9.91 1.43 7.76
N GLY A 35 9.37 1.76 6.58
CA GLY A 35 9.08 3.13 6.16
C GLY A 35 8.04 3.81 7.05
N VAL A 36 6.98 3.09 7.44
CA VAL A 36 5.98 3.57 8.42
C VAL A 36 6.64 3.81 9.78
N THR A 37 7.47 2.87 10.23
CA THR A 37 8.21 3.02 11.49
C THR A 37 9.13 4.23 11.47
N ALA A 38 9.85 4.46 10.37
CA ALA A 38 10.73 5.62 10.20
C ALA A 38 9.92 6.93 10.20
N MET A 39 8.83 7.00 9.43
CA MET A 39 7.96 8.18 9.37
C MET A 39 7.38 8.54 10.74
N ASN A 40 6.92 7.57 11.53
CA ASN A 40 6.38 7.81 12.88
C ASN A 40 7.45 8.24 13.90
N ARG A 41 8.74 8.04 13.60
CA ARG A 41 9.86 8.52 14.42
C ARG A 41 10.48 9.80 13.90
N GLU A 42 10.01 10.31 12.76
CA GLU A 42 10.52 11.54 12.18
C GLU A 42 10.16 12.72 13.09
N THR A 43 11.16 13.52 13.44
CA THR A 43 11.01 14.70 14.30
C THR A 43 11.02 15.99 13.51
N ASP A 44 11.55 15.98 12.28
CA ASP A 44 11.45 17.08 11.34
C ASP A 44 10.12 17.03 10.57
N LEU A 45 9.17 17.85 11.01
CA LEU A 45 7.85 17.94 10.38
C LEU A 45 7.89 18.43 8.93
N GLY A 46 8.88 19.23 8.55
CA GLY A 46 9.05 19.68 7.17
C GLY A 46 9.47 18.52 6.26
N LEU A 47 10.41 17.70 6.73
CA LEU A 47 10.83 16.48 6.04
C LEU A 47 9.68 15.47 5.94
N ALA A 48 8.92 15.27 7.03
CA ALA A 48 7.74 14.42 7.04
C ALA A 48 6.71 14.89 6.00
N GLN A 49 6.34 16.18 6.02
CA GLN A 49 5.37 16.77 5.08
C GLN A 49 5.80 16.62 3.62
N ALA A 50 7.09 16.81 3.33
CA ALA A 50 7.65 16.68 1.98
C ALA A 50 7.64 15.23 1.47
N SER A 51 7.78 14.25 2.37
CA SER A 51 7.92 12.83 2.03
C SER A 51 6.58 12.10 1.88
N MET A 52 5.59 12.44 2.72
CA MET A 52 4.31 11.71 2.78
C MET A 52 3.56 11.63 1.43
N PRO A 53 3.45 12.69 0.60
CA PRO A 53 2.72 12.61 -0.65
C PRO A 53 3.24 11.52 -1.60
N ALA A 54 4.56 11.40 -1.74
CA ALA A 54 5.19 10.39 -2.59
C ALA A 54 5.00 8.98 -2.02
N ASN A 55 5.16 8.83 -0.70
CA ASN A 55 4.97 7.55 -0.02
C ASN A 55 3.52 7.05 -0.14
N LEU A 56 2.54 7.96 -0.06
CA LEU A 56 1.13 7.64 -0.27
C LEU A 56 0.84 7.18 -1.71
N LYS A 57 1.49 7.80 -2.70
CA LYS A 57 1.39 7.36 -4.10
C LYS A 57 2.05 6.00 -4.33
N MET A 58 3.16 5.72 -3.62
CA MET A 58 3.79 4.41 -3.64
C MET A 58 2.85 3.33 -3.08
N LEU A 59 2.20 3.57 -1.94
CA LEU A 59 1.21 2.65 -1.37
C LEU A 59 0.04 2.38 -2.33
N GLU A 60 -0.49 3.40 -2.99
CA GLU A 60 -1.54 3.21 -4.00
C GLU A 60 -1.04 2.42 -5.22
N ALA A 61 0.21 2.62 -5.65
CA ALA A 61 0.80 1.82 -6.73
C ALA A 61 0.94 0.33 -6.35
N LEU A 62 1.30 0.05 -5.09
CA LEU A 62 1.34 -1.32 -4.56
C LEU A 62 -0.06 -1.93 -4.48
N LEU A 63 -1.08 -1.14 -4.11
CA LEU A 63 -2.48 -1.58 -4.11
C LEU A 63 -3.03 -1.82 -5.52
N ILE A 64 -2.59 -1.09 -6.53
CA ILE A 64 -2.93 -1.43 -7.93
C ILE A 64 -2.37 -2.81 -8.31
N ALA A 65 -1.18 -3.16 -7.80
CA ALA A 65 -0.55 -4.45 -8.06
C ALA A 65 -1.11 -5.61 -7.21
N ASP A 66 -1.55 -5.36 -5.98
CA ASP A 66 -2.15 -6.32 -5.04
C ASP A 66 -3.39 -5.71 -4.34
N PRO A 67 -4.55 -5.64 -5.03
CA PRO A 67 -5.73 -4.89 -4.56
C PRO A 67 -6.33 -5.37 -3.24
N ASP A 68 -6.18 -6.66 -2.95
CA ASP A 68 -6.73 -7.31 -1.76
C ASP A 68 -5.77 -7.24 -0.55
N ASN A 69 -4.68 -6.48 -0.65
CA ASN A 69 -3.69 -6.35 0.42
C ASN A 69 -4.18 -5.44 1.55
N MET A 70 -4.82 -6.04 2.54
CA MET A 70 -5.39 -5.33 3.69
C MET A 70 -4.36 -4.52 4.49
N ALA A 71 -3.09 -4.95 4.52
CA ALA A 71 -2.04 -4.21 5.23
C ALA A 71 -1.75 -2.88 4.53
N TYR A 72 -1.61 -2.89 3.20
CA TYR A 72 -1.42 -1.68 2.41
C TYR A 72 -2.65 -0.77 2.42
N GLN A 73 -3.85 -1.33 2.42
CA GLN A 73 -5.09 -0.56 2.59
C GLN A 73 -5.09 0.19 3.93
N LEU A 74 -4.79 -0.51 5.04
CA LEU A 74 -4.72 0.10 6.36
C LEU A 74 -3.64 1.19 6.44
N GLN A 75 -2.46 0.94 5.87
CA GLN A 75 -1.36 1.92 5.83
C GLN A 75 -1.71 3.15 4.98
N ALA A 76 -2.39 2.97 3.85
CA ALA A 76 -2.88 4.08 3.04
C ALA A 76 -3.94 4.89 3.79
N ALA A 77 -4.88 4.23 4.47
CA ALA A 77 -5.89 4.89 5.29
C ALA A 77 -5.24 5.75 6.40
N MET A 78 -4.33 5.16 7.19
CA MET A 78 -3.61 5.87 8.25
C MET A 78 -2.77 7.01 7.70
N GLY A 79 -2.03 6.77 6.61
CA GLY A 79 -1.15 7.77 6.01
C GLY A 79 -1.93 8.95 5.42
N PHE A 80 -3.02 8.71 4.68
CA PHE A 80 -3.86 9.78 4.15
C PHE A 80 -4.51 10.57 5.28
N TYR A 81 -5.02 9.90 6.31
CA TYR A 81 -5.61 10.56 7.46
C TYR A 81 -4.57 11.43 8.19
N GLY A 82 -3.43 10.85 8.55
CA GLY A 82 -2.34 11.54 9.26
C GLY A 82 -1.79 12.73 8.49
N TYR A 83 -1.52 12.56 7.18
CA TYR A 83 -1.05 13.65 6.32
C TYR A 83 -2.07 14.80 6.27
N THR A 84 -3.34 14.45 6.12
CA THR A 84 -4.42 15.43 5.99
C THR A 84 -4.56 16.24 7.28
N LEU A 85 -4.63 15.55 8.42
CA LEU A 85 -4.75 16.17 9.73
C LEU A 85 -3.57 17.08 10.05
N ALA A 86 -2.34 16.56 9.88
CA ALA A 86 -1.13 17.28 10.30
C ALA A 86 -0.77 18.45 9.38
N PHE A 87 -1.07 18.36 8.08
CA PHE A 87 -0.45 19.24 7.09
C PHE A 87 -1.42 19.91 6.09
N VAL A 88 -2.71 19.56 6.09
CA VAL A 88 -3.67 20.06 5.10
C VAL A 88 -4.88 20.74 5.71
N GLU A 89 -5.49 20.14 6.74
CA GLU A 89 -6.78 20.57 7.30
C GLU A 89 -6.83 22.05 7.65
N SER A 90 -5.87 22.53 8.44
CA SER A 90 -5.84 23.92 8.91
C SER A 90 -5.65 24.94 7.78
N ALA A 91 -4.93 24.56 6.72
CA ALA A 91 -4.61 25.48 5.62
C ALA A 91 -5.66 25.46 4.51
N ASN A 92 -6.28 24.30 4.26
CA ASN A 92 -7.26 24.12 3.20
C ASN A 92 -8.28 23.02 3.56
N PRO A 93 -9.36 23.38 4.29
CA PRO A 93 -10.40 22.44 4.71
C PRO A 93 -11.10 21.72 3.56
N GLU A 94 -11.27 22.39 2.42
CA GLU A 94 -11.90 21.81 1.23
C GLU A 94 -11.04 20.66 0.66
N ARG A 95 -9.74 20.91 0.48
CA ARG A 95 -8.79 19.88 0.06
C ARG A 95 -8.73 18.74 1.09
N ALA A 96 -8.77 19.07 2.38
CA ALA A 96 -8.74 18.08 3.45
C ALA A 96 -9.95 17.14 3.40
N ALA A 97 -11.15 17.65 3.17
CA ALA A 97 -12.34 16.82 3.01
C ALA A 97 -12.18 15.79 1.88
N GLY A 98 -11.55 16.18 0.76
CA GLY A 98 -11.24 15.25 -0.33
C GLY A 98 -10.27 14.14 0.08
N LEU A 99 -9.23 14.47 0.85
CA LEU A 99 -8.22 13.51 1.28
C LEU A 99 -8.74 12.58 2.40
N TYR A 100 -9.56 13.08 3.33
CA TYR A 100 -10.21 12.21 4.32
C TYR A 100 -11.17 11.21 3.69
N ARG A 101 -11.90 11.59 2.63
CA ARG A 101 -12.72 10.64 1.87
C ARG A 101 -11.87 9.52 1.26
N ARG A 102 -10.67 9.84 0.77
CA ARG A 102 -9.72 8.84 0.26
C ARG A 102 -9.20 7.94 1.38
N ALA A 103 -8.84 8.51 2.53
CA ALA A 103 -8.47 7.73 3.72
C ALA A 103 -9.56 6.72 4.10
N ARG A 104 -10.82 7.17 4.16
CA ARG A 104 -11.99 6.32 4.44
C ARG A 104 -12.17 5.23 3.38
N ALA A 105 -11.96 5.52 2.10
CA ALA A 105 -12.11 4.53 1.03
C ALA A 105 -11.11 3.37 1.15
N HIS A 106 -9.94 3.60 1.73
CA HIS A 106 -8.96 2.54 2.04
C HIS A 106 -9.27 1.76 3.34
N ALA A 107 -10.25 2.18 4.13
CA ALA A 107 -10.60 1.55 5.41
C ALA A 107 -11.91 0.74 5.38
N LEU A 108 -12.55 0.62 4.21
CA LEU A 108 -13.79 -0.12 3.96
C LEU A 108 -13.52 -1.29 3.02
#